data_AF-A0AAD8BKT2-F1
#
_entry.id   AF-A0AAD8BKT2-F1
#
_cell.length_a   1.000
_cell.length_b   1.000
_cell.length_c   1.000
_cell.angle_alpha   90.00
_cell.angle_beta   90.00
_cell.angle_gamma   90.00
#
_symmetry.space_group_name_H-M   'P 1'
#
loop_
_entity.id
_entity.type
_entity.pdbx_description
1 polymer ?
#
loop_
_entity_poly.entity_id
_entity_poly.type
_entity_poly.pdbx_seq_one_letter_code
_entity_poly.pdbx_strand_id
1 'polypeptide(L)'
;GAVTVRSGAVTVRSGAVTVRSGAVTVRSGAVTVRSGAVTVRSGAVTVRSGAVTVRSGAVTVRSGAVTVRSGAVTVRSGAVIVC
;
A
#
# COMPACT_ATOMS: atom_id res chain seq x y z
N GLY A 1 -11.33 -12.68 -0.97
CA GLY A 1 -11.06 -13.13 0.41
C GLY A 1 -10.28 -12.06 1.15
N ALA A 2 -10.17 -12.19 2.47
CA ALA A 2 -9.33 -11.33 3.31
C ALA A 2 -8.10 -12.10 3.78
N VAL A 3 -6.93 -11.46 3.77
CA VAL A 3 -5.65 -12.03 4.21
C VAL A 3 -5.07 -11.18 5.33
N THR A 4 -4.77 -11.79 6.47
CA THR A 4 -4.14 -11.12 7.61
C THR A 4 -2.85 -11.82 7.99
N VAL A 5 -1.73 -11.08 7.99
CA VAL A 5 -0.40 -11.64 8.27
C VAL A 5 0.36 -10.78 9.27
N ARG A 6 0.99 -11.42 10.26
CA ARG A 6 1.77 -10.72 11.29
C ARG A 6 3.11 -10.20 10.77
N SER A 7 3.75 -10.96 9.89
CA SER A 7 5.01 -10.58 9.26
C SER A 7 5.31 -11.46 8.05
N GLY A 8 5.88 -10.89 6.99
CA GLY A 8 6.30 -11.64 5.80
C GLY A 8 5.91 -10.97 4.48
N ALA A 9 6.06 -11.71 3.39
CA ALA A 9 5.64 -11.29 2.05
C ALA A 9 4.25 -11.84 1.72
N VAL A 10 3.37 -11.01 1.17
CA VAL A 10 2.00 -11.38 0.77
C VAL A 10 1.76 -10.97 -0.67
N THR A 11 1.34 -11.91 -1.51
CA THR A 11 0.93 -11.67 -2.89
C THR A 11 -0.50 -12.15 -3.10
N VAL A 12 -1.40 -11.25 -3.50
CA VAL A 12 -2.82 -11.57 -3.68
C VAL A 12 -3.34 -10.98 -5.00
N ARG A 13 -4.17 -11.73 -5.72
CA ARG A 13 -4.81 -11.24 -6.95
C ARG A 13 -5.89 -10.20 -6.65
N SER A 14 -6.78 -10.49 -5.71
CA SER A 14 -7.85 -9.58 -5.32
C SER A 14 -8.27 -9.76 -3.86
N GLY A 15 -8.71 -8.67 -3.23
CA GLY A 15 -9.31 -8.70 -1.90
C GLY A 15 -8.67 -7.71 -0.92
N ALA A 16 -8.93 -7.93 0.36
CA ALA A 16 -8.40 -7.11 1.45
C ALA A 16 -7.16 -7.78 2.05
N VAL A 17 -6.08 -7.01 2.25
CA VAL A 17 -4.83 -7.49 2.84
C VAL A 17 -4.42 -6.61 4.01
N THR A 18 -4.21 -7.20 5.17
CA THR A 18 -3.71 -6.53 6.37
C THR A 18 -2.39 -7.16 6.81
N VAL A 19 -1.30 -6.38 6.82
CA VAL A 19 0.04 -6.86 7.23
C VAL A 19 0.66 -5.96 8.29
N ARG A 20 1.12 -6.54 9.39
CA ARG A 20 1.77 -5.77 10.46
C ARG A 20 3.21 -5.39 10.13
N SER A 21 3.94 -6.21 9.38
CA SER A 21 5.30 -5.88 8.90
C SER A 21 5.67 -6.69 7.66
N GLY A 22 6.15 -6.05 6.59
CA GLY A 22 6.71 -6.78 5.44
C GLY A 22 6.27 -6.23 4.09
N ALA A 23 6.30 -7.07 3.07
CA ALA A 23 6.05 -6.67 1.68
C ALA A 23 4.68 -7.17 1.21
N VAL A 24 3.91 -6.30 0.54
CA VAL A 24 2.58 -6.64 0.02
C VAL A 24 2.48 -6.28 -1.46
N THR A 25 2.05 -7.24 -2.27
CA THR A 25 1.72 -7.02 -3.70
C THR A 25 0.27 -7.41 -3.96
N VAL A 26 -0.55 -6.48 -4.44
CA VAL A 26 -1.97 -6.73 -4.76
C VAL A 26 -2.36 -6.19 -6.13
N ARG A 27 -3.02 -7.00 -6.97
CA ARG A 27 -3.49 -6.53 -8.29
C ARG A 27 -4.75 -5.65 -8.21
N SER A 28 -5.64 -5.93 -7.26
CA SER A 28 -6.85 -5.14 -7.05
C SER A 28 -7.35 -5.28 -5.60
N GLY A 29 -7.64 -4.19 -4.90
CA GLY A 29 -8.32 -4.25 -3.60
C GLY A 29 -7.78 -3.28 -2.56
N ALA A 30 -8.01 -3.61 -1.29
CA ALA A 30 -7.65 -2.76 -0.17
C ALA A 30 -6.44 -3.33 0.57
N VAL A 31 -5.45 -2.49 0.86
CA VAL A 31 -4.22 -2.90 1.56
C VAL A 31 -3.97 -2.00 2.76
N THR A 32 -3.80 -2.60 3.94
CA THR A 32 -3.40 -1.92 5.17
C THR A 32 -2.10 -2.49 5.68
N VAL A 33 -1.04 -1.67 5.76
CA VAL A 33 0.27 -2.10 6.25
C VAL A 33 0.81 -1.19 7.36
N ARG A 34 1.21 -1.77 8.49
CA ARG A 34 1.79 -0.99 9.60
C ARG A 34 3.25 -0.61 9.36
N SER A 35 4.02 -1.46 8.68
CA SER A 35 5.42 -1.19 8.33
C SER A 35 5.84 -2.01 7.11
N GLY A 36 6.49 -1.39 6.13
CA GLY A 36 7.14 -2.11 5.02
C GLY A 36 6.76 -1.58 3.64
N ALA A 37 6.83 -2.44 2.62
CA ALA A 37 6.68 -2.05 1.23
C ALA A 37 5.34 -2.53 0.65
N VAL A 38 4.64 -1.68 -0.09
CA VAL A 38 3.34 -1.99 -0.70
C VAL A 38 3.34 -1.65 -2.17
N THR A 39 2.99 -2.61 -3.02
CA THR A 39 2.75 -2.41 -4.45
C THR A 39 1.31 -2.78 -4.79
N VAL A 40 0.53 -1.82 -5.31
CA VAL A 40 -0.87 -2.05 -5.70
C VAL A 40 -1.16 -1.54 -7.10
N ARG A 41 -1.73 -2.40 -7.95
CA ARG A 41 -2.09 -1.99 -9.31
C ARG A 41 -3.39 -1.18 -9.37
N SER A 42 -4.36 -1.49 -8.51
CA SER A 42 -5.61 -0.76 -8.40
C SER A 42 -6.20 -0.89 -7.00
N GLY A 43 -6.67 0.21 -6.40
CA GLY A 43 -7.46 0.18 -5.18
C GLY A 43 -6.98 1.13 -4.10
N ALA A 44 -7.25 0.79 -2.83
CA ALA A 44 -6.98 1.65 -1.68
C ALA A 44 -5.80 1.13 -0.86
N VAL A 45 -4.88 2.01 -0.50
CA VAL A 45 -3.69 1.68 0.27
C VAL A 45 -3.54 2.59 1.48
N THR A 46 -3.44 2.00 2.66
CA THR A 46 -3.14 2.70 3.91
C THR A 46 -1.86 2.16 4.52
N VAL A 47 -0.83 2.98 4.65
CA VAL A 47 0.47 2.59 5.24
C VAL A 47 0.90 3.51 6.37
N ARG A 48 1.26 2.93 7.51
CA ARG A 48 1.73 3.71 8.67
C ARG A 48 3.21 4.11 8.55
N SER A 49 4.04 3.25 7.96
CA SER A 49 5.46 3.52 7.71
C SER A 49 5.97 2.69 6.54
N GLY A 50 6.69 3.31 5.59
CA GLY A 50 7.44 2.59 4.55
C GLY A 50 7.20 3.11 3.14
N ALA A 51 7.38 2.25 2.16
CA ALA A 51 7.33 2.62 0.74
C ALA A 51 6.05 2.11 0.08
N VAL A 52 5.41 2.95 -0.73
CA VAL A 52 4.16 2.62 -1.40
C VAL A 52 4.25 2.96 -2.88
N THR A 53 3.89 2.00 -3.74
CA THR A 53 3.78 2.19 -5.18
C THR A 53 2.38 1.80 -5.63
N VAL A 54 1.62 2.76 -6.18
CA VAL A 54 0.24 2.54 -6.64
C VAL A 54 0.01 3.03 -8.06
N ARG A 55 -0.49 2.16 -8.94
CA ARG A 55 -0.77 2.56 -10.32
C ARG A 55 -2.09 3.32 -10.46
N SER A 56 -3.10 2.99 -9.65
CA SER A 56 -4.41 3.65 -9.68
C SER A 56 -5.10 3.51 -8.33
N GLY A 57 -5.65 4.61 -7.82
CA GLY A 57 -6.55 4.60 -6.67
C GLY A 57 -6.13 5.54 -5.54
N ALA A 58 -6.54 5.21 -4.31
CA ALA A 58 -6.35 6.09 -3.16
C ALA A 58 -5.20 5.62 -2.28
N VAL A 59 -4.32 6.54 -1.88
CA VAL A 59 -3.16 6.24 -1.05
C VAL A 59 -3.11 7.17 0.16
N THR A 60 -3.04 6.58 1.35
CA THR A 60 -2.83 7.29 2.62
C THR A 60 -1.57 6.76 3.29
N VAL A 61 -0.55 7.60 3.45
CA VAL A 61 0.70 7.22 4.12
C VAL A 61 1.03 8.17 5.27
N ARG A 62 1.29 7.60 6.45
CA ARG A 62 1.66 8.41 7.61
C ARG A 62 3.15 8.81 7.61
N SER A 63 4.02 7.92 7.14
CA SER A 63 5.46 8.16 7.06
C SER A 63 6.08 7.36 5.92
N GLY A 64 6.87 7.99 5.06
CA GLY A 64 7.69 7.32 4.06
C GLY A 64 7.47 7.81 2.63
N ALA A 65 7.80 6.96 1.65
CA ALA A 65 7.80 7.34 0.24
C ALA A 65 6.57 6.80 -0.49
N VAL A 66 5.95 7.63 -1.32
CA VAL A 66 4.82 7.25 -2.17
C VAL A 66 5.12 7.54 -3.61
N THR A 67 4.94 6.55 -4.48
CA THR A 67 4.88 6.71 -5.94
C THR A 67 3.48 6.36 -6.41
N VAL A 68 2.79 7.31 -7.05
CA VAL A 68 1.46 7.10 -7.62
C VAL A 68 1.45 7.44 -9.09
N ARG A 69 0.70 6.70 -9.91
CA ARG A 69 0.44 7.08 -11.31
C ARG A 69 -0.90 7.78 -11.52
N SER A 70 -1.92 7.41 -10.74
CA SER A 70 -3.24 8.02 -10.84
C SER A 70 -4.04 7.84 -9.55
N GLY A 71 -4.80 8.87 -9.19
CA GLY A 71 -5.71 8.89 -8.05
C GLY A 71 -5.26 9.81 -6.92
N ALA A 72 -5.90 9.66 -5.76
CA ALA A 72 -5.71 10.57 -4.64
C ALA A 72 -4.57 10.11 -3.73
N VAL A 73 -3.74 11.05 -3.27
CA VAL A 73 -2.64 10.78 -2.35
C VAL A 73 -2.65 11.74 -1.17
N THR A 74 -2.61 11.17 0.02
CA THR A 74 -2.45 11.89 1.28
C THR A 74 -1.22 11.36 2.00
N VAL A 75 -0.20 12.21 2.21
CA VAL A 75 1.00 11.85 2.96
C VAL A 75 1.25 12.83 4.10
N ARG A 76 1.40 12.32 5.32
CA ARG A 76 1.66 13.16 6.50
C ARG A 76 3.14 13.54 6.64
N SER A 77 4.05 12.63 6.32
CA SER A 77 5.50 12.87 6.38
C SER A 77 6.22 12.00 5.38
N GLY A 78 7.12 12.60 4.60
CA GLY A 78 7.93 11.92 3.60
C GLY A 78 7.74 12.50 2.20
N ALA A 79 8.01 11.69 1.18
CA ALA A 79 8.05 12.15 -0.20
C ALA A 79 6.89 11.56 -1.02
N VAL A 80 6.35 12.36 -1.93
CA VAL A 80 5.36 11.94 -2.91
C VAL A 80 5.90 12.19 -4.30
N ILE A 81 5.88 11.15 -5.13
CA ILE A 81 6.19 11.21 -6.55
C ILE A 81 4.92 10.84 -7.30
N VAL A 82 4.49 11.73 -8.19
CA VAL A 82 3.36 11.49 -9.10
C VAL A 82 3.94 11.36 -10.51
N CYS A 83 3.64 10.24 -11.19
CA CYS A 83 4.12 9.92 -12.54
C CYS A 83 3.00 9.89 -13.56
#